data_AF-A0A3D1JHF7-F1
#
_entry.id   AF-A0A3D1JHF7-F1
#
_cell.length_a   1.000
_cell.length_b   1.000
_cell.length_c   1.000
_cell.angle_alpha   90.00
_cell.angle_beta   90.00
_cell.angle_gamma   90.00
#
_symmetry.space_group_name_H-M   'P 1'
#
loop_
_entity.id
_entity.type
_entity.pdbx_description
1 polymer ?
#
loop_
_entity_poly.entity_id
_entity_poly.type
_entity_poly.pdbx_seq_one_letter_code
_entity_poly.pdbx_strand_id
1 'polypeptide(L)'
;MLAQVTHILGLTSIRRVRLLPVGGRVLVSPGQSVHASDAIAEADTAVRHLLLDVRRGLGLSRVDETHRAIVRKEGERVQEGDIIAETGGLFSRIVRAPVAGRIVTIAGGRVLLQVESRPLRVFAGISGVVSEIYPERGAAIESSGGLIQGAWGNGPFVGEGMLVVQLKSPDEEIKISQLEVSLRGSIVVAGYCSDAEVLRFAAQLPLRGLVLASMPSELIPVARGLDLPILLLEGFGRVAMNELAYRLLTTSDQRDASIFTAFNPAAGERPELFIPLPSIGQPAPETAYFAPNQTVRLQGEPYRGRIGTIGQVFPGLTVLPNGLRAPAAEVRLEQDTQVIVPLANLEVIV
;
A
#
# COMPACT_ATOMS: atom_id res chain seq x y z
N MET A 1 -10.83 -17.59 20.66
CA MET A 1 -9.83 -17.42 19.58
C MET A 1 -9.68 -15.94 19.33
N LEU A 2 -8.45 -15.45 19.12
CA LEU A 2 -8.21 -14.06 18.71
C LEU A 2 -8.82 -13.84 17.32
N ALA A 3 -9.54 -12.75 17.15
CA ALA A 3 -10.15 -12.36 15.89
C ALA A 3 -9.23 -11.38 15.15
N GLN A 4 -9.21 -11.49 13.82
CA GLN A 4 -8.73 -10.39 13.00
C GLN A 4 -9.75 -9.25 13.09
N VAL A 5 -9.26 -8.03 13.30
CA VAL A 5 -10.07 -6.82 13.42
C VAL A 5 -9.79 -5.90 12.24
N THR A 6 -10.84 -5.48 11.53
CA THR A 6 -10.81 -4.40 10.54
C THR A 6 -11.62 -3.23 11.07
N HIS A 7 -11.00 -2.05 11.11
CA HIS A 7 -11.67 -0.84 11.59
C HIS A 7 -12.36 -0.11 10.43
N ILE A 8 -13.66 0.15 10.59
CA ILE A 8 -14.48 1.00 9.72
C ILE A 8 -15.26 1.94 10.64
N LEU A 9 -14.56 2.96 11.11
CA LEU A 9 -15.00 3.82 12.20
C LEU A 9 -15.28 5.21 11.67
N GLY A 10 -16.49 5.72 11.91
CA GLY A 10 -16.83 7.10 11.55
C GLY A 10 -16.11 8.15 12.39
N LEU A 11 -15.69 7.80 13.60
CA LEU A 11 -14.92 8.66 14.48
C LEU A 11 -14.14 7.82 15.50
N THR A 12 -12.82 7.97 15.53
CA THR A 12 -11.93 7.33 16.51
C THR A 12 -10.69 8.16 16.74
N SER A 13 -10.04 7.98 17.90
CA SER A 13 -8.69 8.47 18.14
C SER A 13 -7.69 7.38 17.79
N ILE A 14 -6.70 7.70 16.98
CA ILE A 14 -5.68 6.77 16.52
C ILE A 14 -4.29 7.27 16.87
N ARG A 15 -3.41 6.31 17.19
CA ARG A 15 -1.98 6.51 17.31
C ARG A 15 -1.28 5.61 16.30
N ARG A 16 -0.41 6.19 15.48
CA ARG A 16 0.35 5.48 14.45
C ARG A 16 1.83 5.64 14.67
N VAL A 17 2.47 4.54 15.04
CA VAL A 17 3.92 4.48 15.14
C VAL A 17 4.49 4.20 13.76
N ARG A 18 5.45 5.03 13.34
CA ARG A 18 6.06 4.99 12.02
C ARG A 18 7.56 4.98 12.19
N LEU A 19 8.21 3.86 11.85
CA LEU A 19 9.62 3.62 12.13
C LEU A 19 10.38 3.24 10.85
N LEU A 20 11.58 3.76 10.73
CA LEU A 20 12.58 3.25 9.81
C LEU A 20 12.94 1.81 10.18
N PRO A 21 13.28 0.96 9.19
CA PRO A 21 13.80 -0.39 9.43
C PRO A 21 15.26 -0.38 9.91
N VAL A 22 15.97 0.73 9.71
CA VAL A 22 17.37 0.93 10.09
C VAL A 22 17.52 2.25 10.84
N GLY A 23 18.68 2.48 11.48
CA GLY A 23 18.99 3.76 12.10
C GLY A 23 19.09 4.87 11.04
N GLY A 24 18.60 6.06 11.40
CA GLY A 24 18.57 7.24 10.55
C GLY A 24 18.33 8.51 11.36
N ARG A 25 17.70 9.50 10.75
CA ARG A 25 17.42 10.80 11.34
C ARG A 25 15.91 11.04 11.40
N VAL A 26 15.43 11.47 12.56
CA VAL A 26 14.06 11.96 12.73
C VAL A 26 13.99 13.43 12.31
N LEU A 27 12.99 13.79 11.53
CA LEU A 27 12.82 15.09 10.87
C LEU A 27 11.79 15.99 11.57
N VAL A 28 11.14 15.48 12.61
CA VAL A 28 10.05 16.14 13.34
C VAL A 28 10.32 16.20 14.84
N SER A 29 9.58 17.05 15.53
CA SER A 29 9.67 17.25 16.99
C SER A 29 8.35 16.92 17.71
N PRO A 30 8.36 16.60 19.01
CA PRO A 30 7.13 16.42 19.79
C PRO A 30 6.23 17.66 19.72
N GLY A 31 4.93 17.46 19.58
CA GLY A 31 3.92 18.52 19.48
C GLY A 31 3.82 19.17 18.09
N GLN A 32 4.66 18.80 17.13
CA GLN A 32 4.58 19.31 15.76
C GLN A 32 3.35 18.75 15.04
N SER A 33 2.58 19.63 14.38
CA SER A 33 1.55 19.21 13.42
C SER A 33 2.21 18.78 12.11
N VAL A 34 1.76 17.66 11.56
CA VAL A 34 2.25 17.09 10.30
C VAL A 34 1.09 16.75 9.36
N HIS A 35 1.35 16.85 8.07
CA HIS A 35 0.51 16.31 7.02
C HIS A 35 0.84 14.83 6.78
N ALA A 36 -0.11 14.06 6.26
CA ALA A 36 0.11 12.64 5.95
C ALA A 36 1.33 12.43 5.04
N SER A 37 1.52 13.32 4.07
CA SER A 37 2.60 13.28 3.09
C SER A 37 3.96 13.80 3.58
N ASP A 38 4.04 14.29 4.83
CA ASP A 38 5.32 14.73 5.41
C ASP A 38 6.22 13.54 5.72
N ALA A 39 7.49 13.64 5.29
CA ALA A 39 8.52 12.71 5.72
C ALA A 39 8.90 13.02 7.18
N ILE A 40 8.70 12.05 8.07
CA ILE A 40 8.95 12.22 9.51
C ILE A 40 10.32 11.68 9.94
N ALA A 41 10.90 10.79 9.13
CA ALA A 41 12.22 10.24 9.35
C ALA A 41 12.82 9.77 8.02
N GLU A 42 14.14 9.82 7.93
CA GLU A 42 14.87 9.31 6.79
C GLU A 42 16.16 8.59 7.20
N ALA A 43 16.54 7.57 6.44
CA ALA A 43 17.81 6.87 6.60
C ALA A 43 18.54 6.81 5.27
N ASP A 44 19.85 6.96 5.31
CA ASP A 44 20.69 6.66 4.15
C ASP A 44 20.60 5.16 3.87
N THR A 45 20.21 4.84 2.65
CA THR A 45 20.24 3.45 2.19
C THR A 45 21.70 3.06 1.95
N ALA A 46 22.06 1.84 2.35
CA ALA A 46 23.41 1.35 2.16
C ALA A 46 23.84 1.51 0.69
N VAL A 47 25.01 2.11 0.49
CA VAL A 47 25.56 2.37 -0.84
C VAL A 47 25.71 1.06 -1.60
N ARG A 48 24.85 0.84 -2.60
CA ARG A 48 24.93 -0.33 -3.46
C ARG A 48 25.96 -0.09 -4.55
N HIS A 49 26.90 -1.02 -4.70
CA HIS A 49 27.85 -1.01 -5.81
C HIS A 49 27.49 -2.13 -6.80
N LEU A 50 27.57 -1.83 -8.09
CA LEU A 50 27.45 -2.78 -9.19
C LEU A 50 28.77 -2.85 -9.93
N LEU A 51 29.30 -4.06 -10.11
CA LEU A 51 30.49 -4.29 -10.91
C LEU A 51 30.07 -4.73 -12.31
N LEU A 52 30.31 -3.87 -13.30
CA LEU A 52 30.02 -4.14 -14.70
C LEU A 52 31.27 -4.74 -15.36
N ASP A 53 31.20 -5.99 -15.84
CA ASP A 53 32.29 -6.60 -16.61
C ASP A 53 32.20 -6.16 -18.07
N VAL A 54 32.77 -4.99 -18.36
CA VAL A 54 32.75 -4.38 -19.69
C VAL A 54 33.48 -5.26 -20.71
N ARG A 55 34.61 -5.85 -20.31
CA ARG A 55 35.39 -6.75 -21.17
C ARG A 55 34.53 -7.91 -21.68
N ARG A 56 33.83 -8.60 -20.77
CA ARG A 56 32.91 -9.67 -21.13
C ARG A 56 31.70 -9.15 -21.91
N GLY A 57 31.15 -8.01 -21.52
CA GLY A 57 30.01 -7.39 -22.19
C GLY A 57 30.28 -7.00 -23.65
N LEU A 58 31.50 -6.59 -23.98
CA LEU A 58 31.94 -6.31 -25.34
C LEU A 58 32.53 -7.53 -26.06
N GLY A 59 32.83 -8.62 -25.33
CA GLY A 59 33.49 -9.82 -25.85
C GLY A 59 34.95 -9.55 -26.28
N LEU A 60 35.65 -8.68 -25.56
CA LEU A 60 37.06 -8.35 -25.80
C LEU A 60 37.99 -9.26 -24.99
N SER A 61 39.14 -9.61 -25.56
CA SER A 61 40.12 -10.49 -24.89
C SER A 61 41.18 -9.70 -24.12
N ARG A 62 41.55 -8.50 -24.59
CA ARG A 62 42.63 -7.69 -24.01
C ARG A 62 42.09 -6.53 -23.16
N VAL A 63 42.77 -6.28 -22.04
CA VAL A 63 42.39 -5.19 -21.11
C VAL A 63 42.59 -3.82 -21.76
N ASP A 64 43.67 -3.62 -22.52
CA ASP A 64 43.98 -2.34 -23.18
C ASP A 64 42.97 -1.97 -24.27
N GLU A 65 42.42 -2.96 -24.98
CA GLU A 65 41.33 -2.76 -25.93
C GLU A 65 40.04 -2.39 -25.21
N THR A 66 39.77 -3.02 -24.06
CA THR A 66 38.60 -2.71 -23.24
C THR A 66 38.67 -1.30 -22.69
N HIS A 67 39.85 -0.87 -22.20
CA HIS A 67 40.03 0.48 -21.67
C HIS A 67 39.76 1.57 -22.73
N ARG A 68 40.14 1.33 -23.99
CA ARG A 68 39.87 2.24 -25.11
C ARG A 68 38.39 2.27 -25.52
N ALA A 69 37.67 1.18 -25.27
CA ALA A 69 36.24 1.06 -25.58
C ALA A 69 35.33 1.70 -24.51
N ILE A 70 35.84 1.97 -23.31
CA ILE A 70 35.08 2.66 -22.25
C ILE A 70 35.05 4.15 -22.59
N VAL A 71 33.85 4.70 -22.80
CA VAL A 71 33.63 6.08 -23.23
C VAL A 71 33.32 7.03 -22.07
N ARG A 72 33.29 6.51 -20.84
CA ARG A 72 33.01 7.24 -19.59
C ARG A 72 34.24 7.30 -18.69
N LYS A 73 34.25 8.26 -17.76
CA LYS A 73 35.39 8.49 -16.85
C LYS A 73 35.02 8.20 -15.39
N GLU A 74 36.04 7.90 -14.59
CA GLU A 74 35.88 7.86 -13.13
C GLU A 74 35.34 9.20 -12.60
N GLY A 75 34.43 9.12 -11.64
CA GLY A 75 33.73 10.27 -11.07
C GLY A 75 32.48 10.72 -11.84
N GLU A 76 32.29 10.28 -13.09
CA GLU A 76 31.15 10.66 -13.95
C GLU A 76 29.83 10.05 -13.46
N ARG A 77 28.73 10.80 -13.62
CA ARG A 77 27.37 10.32 -13.36
C ARG A 77 26.75 9.80 -14.65
N VAL A 78 26.00 8.71 -14.54
CA VAL A 78 25.31 8.05 -15.66
C VAL A 78 23.87 7.77 -15.26
N GLN A 79 22.95 7.80 -16.23
CA GLN A 79 21.55 7.40 -16.10
C GLN A 79 21.35 5.96 -16.59
N GLU A 80 20.22 5.34 -16.24
CA GLU A 80 19.86 4.04 -16.79
C GLU A 80 19.82 4.10 -18.33
N GLY A 81 20.45 3.11 -18.98
CA GLY A 81 20.55 3.03 -20.43
C GLY A 81 21.71 3.80 -21.05
N ASP A 82 22.41 4.66 -20.30
CA ASP A 82 23.57 5.39 -20.81
C ASP A 82 24.68 4.43 -21.27
N ILE A 83 25.35 4.77 -22.38
CA ILE A 83 26.48 3.99 -22.88
C ILE A 83 27.67 4.16 -21.93
N ILE A 84 28.14 3.04 -21.39
CA ILE A 84 29.36 2.95 -20.57
C ILE A 84 30.56 2.64 -21.48
N ALA A 85 30.37 1.75 -22.44
CA ALA A 85 31.42 1.33 -23.36
C ALA A 85 30.85 0.85 -24.68
N GLU A 86 31.60 1.03 -25.76
CA GLU A 86 31.21 0.61 -27.11
C GLU A 86 32.41 0.16 -27.95
N THR A 87 32.18 -0.82 -28.81
CA THR A 87 33.13 -1.23 -29.85
C THR A 87 32.70 -0.56 -31.15
N GLY A 88 33.46 0.42 -31.65
CA GLY A 88 33.10 1.17 -32.87
C GLY A 88 32.95 0.27 -34.11
N GLY A 89 32.32 0.80 -35.18
CA GLY A 89 32.14 0.10 -36.47
C GLY A 89 30.67 -0.27 -36.78
N LEU A 90 30.46 -1.00 -37.89
CA LEU A 90 29.12 -1.34 -38.43
C LEU A 90 28.29 -2.30 -37.54
N PHE A 91 28.93 -2.99 -36.60
CA PHE A 91 28.30 -3.94 -35.66
C PHE A 91 28.77 -3.69 -34.22
N SER A 92 28.45 -2.51 -33.69
CA SER A 92 28.90 -2.11 -32.35
C SER A 92 28.24 -2.94 -31.25
N ARG A 93 29.06 -3.53 -30.38
CA ARG A 93 28.61 -4.03 -29.08
C ARG A 93 28.67 -2.90 -28.07
N ILE A 94 27.65 -2.82 -27.22
CA ILE A 94 27.46 -1.73 -26.27
C ILE A 94 27.22 -2.31 -24.89
N VAL A 95 27.89 -1.75 -23.89
CA VAL A 95 27.55 -1.98 -22.48
C VAL A 95 26.86 -0.72 -21.97
N ARG A 96 25.65 -0.88 -21.44
CA ARG A 96 24.84 0.21 -20.90
C ARG A 96 24.82 0.18 -19.38
N ALA A 97 24.65 1.34 -18.77
CA ALA A 97 24.40 1.46 -17.35
C ALA A 97 23.05 0.79 -17.02
N PRO A 98 23.00 -0.17 -16.10
CA PRO A 98 21.75 -0.85 -15.75
C PRO A 98 20.83 0.01 -14.87
N VAL A 99 21.37 1.04 -14.22
CA VAL A 99 20.67 1.98 -13.32
C VAL A 99 21.45 3.30 -13.27
N ALA A 100 20.80 4.36 -12.79
CA ALA A 100 21.48 5.62 -12.50
C ALA A 100 22.54 5.46 -11.39
N GLY A 101 23.66 6.15 -11.54
CA GLY A 101 24.75 6.06 -10.57
C GLY A 101 25.98 6.88 -10.93
N ARG A 102 27.05 6.66 -10.18
CA ARG A 102 28.35 7.30 -10.36
C ARG A 102 29.43 6.25 -10.58
N ILE A 103 30.29 6.44 -11.57
CA ILE A 103 31.44 5.58 -11.80
C ILE A 103 32.47 5.87 -10.71
N VAL A 104 32.70 4.89 -9.83
CA VAL A 104 33.67 5.00 -8.73
C VAL A 104 35.07 4.70 -9.23
N THR A 105 35.21 3.61 -9.99
CA THR A 105 36.50 3.22 -10.56
C THR A 105 36.34 2.43 -11.86
N ILE A 106 37.36 2.52 -12.72
CA ILE A 106 37.52 1.76 -13.94
C ILE A 106 38.84 1.00 -13.83
N ALA A 107 38.76 -0.33 -13.65
CA ALA A 107 39.95 -1.15 -13.46
C ALA A 107 39.78 -2.53 -14.11
N GLY A 108 40.84 -3.03 -14.75
CA GLY A 108 40.88 -4.40 -15.28
C GLY A 108 39.78 -4.72 -16.32
N GLY A 109 39.32 -3.72 -17.08
CA GLY A 109 38.21 -3.88 -18.02
C GLY A 109 36.83 -4.01 -17.34
N ARG A 110 36.72 -3.55 -16.09
CA ARG A 110 35.47 -3.49 -15.32
C ARG A 110 35.21 -2.07 -14.87
N VAL A 111 33.94 -1.76 -14.67
CA VAL A 111 33.45 -0.47 -14.17
C VAL A 111 32.71 -0.73 -12.87
N LEU A 112 33.16 -0.10 -11.77
CA LEU A 112 32.45 -0.10 -10.51
C LEU A 112 31.50 1.10 -10.48
N LEU A 113 30.21 0.82 -10.53
CA LEU A 113 29.14 1.80 -10.48
C LEU A 113 28.56 1.86 -9.07
N GLN A 114 28.70 2.99 -8.40
CA GLN A 114 27.92 3.29 -7.20
C GLN A 114 26.52 3.70 -7.62
N VAL A 115 25.52 2.89 -7.25
CA VAL A 115 24.12 3.17 -7.58
C VAL A 115 23.70 4.41 -6.81
N GLU A 116 23.06 5.35 -7.50
CA GLU A 116 22.42 6.49 -6.84
C GLU A 116 21.24 5.96 -6.04
N SER A 117 21.32 6.03 -4.72
CA SER A 117 20.25 5.59 -3.85
C SER A 117 19.54 6.79 -3.25
N ARG A 118 18.21 6.77 -3.29
CA ARG A 118 17.41 7.76 -2.55
C ARG A 118 17.42 7.36 -1.07
N PRO A 119 17.44 8.33 -0.15
CA PRO A 119 17.28 8.03 1.26
C PRO A 119 15.91 7.34 1.45
N LEU A 120 15.90 6.31 2.27
CA LEU A 120 14.66 5.67 2.69
C LEU A 120 13.92 6.66 3.56
N ARG A 121 12.66 6.95 3.22
CA ARG A 121 11.80 7.85 3.99
C ARG A 121 10.62 7.10 4.56
N VAL A 122 10.24 7.51 5.77
CA VAL A 122 8.98 7.11 6.39
C VAL A 122 8.12 8.36 6.50
N PHE A 123 6.89 8.23 6.03
CA PHE A 123 5.90 9.32 6.05
C PHE A 123 5.00 9.19 7.27
N ALA A 124 4.37 10.30 7.68
CA ALA A 124 3.37 10.29 8.74
C ALA A 124 2.21 9.32 8.39
N GLY A 125 1.77 9.34 7.14
CA GLY A 125 0.68 8.50 6.61
C GLY A 125 -0.71 8.91 7.06
N ILE A 126 -0.81 9.76 8.09
CA ILE A 126 -2.02 10.46 8.55
C ILE A 126 -1.66 11.89 8.93
N SER A 127 -2.59 12.82 8.75
CA SER A 127 -2.44 14.20 9.24
C SER A 127 -2.79 14.25 10.72
N GLY A 128 -1.95 14.87 11.55
CA GLY A 128 -2.08 14.81 13.01
C GLY A 128 -0.95 15.52 13.75
N VAL A 129 -0.76 15.17 15.02
CA VAL A 129 0.26 15.75 15.90
C VAL A 129 1.26 14.68 16.33
N VAL A 130 2.54 15.01 16.31
CA VAL A 130 3.61 14.13 16.80
C VAL A 130 3.51 13.99 18.33
N SER A 131 3.14 12.81 18.83
CA SER A 131 2.99 12.56 20.27
C SER A 131 4.25 11.99 20.93
N GLU A 132 5.09 11.29 20.17
CA GLU A 132 6.31 10.66 20.70
C GLU A 132 7.38 10.57 19.61
N ILE A 133 8.66 10.70 20.01
CA ILE A 133 9.81 10.51 19.13
C ILE A 133 10.51 9.20 19.51
N TYR A 134 10.82 8.40 18.50
CA TYR A 134 11.68 7.22 18.59
C TYR A 134 13.05 7.60 18.01
N PRO A 135 14.07 7.86 18.85
CA PRO A 135 15.38 8.32 18.40
C PRO A 135 15.94 7.44 17.28
N GLU A 136 16.49 8.10 16.26
CA GLU A 136 17.09 7.48 15.06
C GLU A 136 16.15 6.57 14.25
N ARG A 137 14.85 6.50 14.58
CA ARG A 137 13.92 5.55 13.97
C ARG A 137 12.67 6.22 13.42
N GLY A 138 12.03 7.12 14.15
CA GLY A 138 10.79 7.74 13.69
C GLY A 138 9.97 8.40 14.78
N ALA A 139 8.65 8.39 14.63
CA ALA A 139 7.74 9.07 15.54
C ALA A 139 6.37 8.36 15.63
N ALA A 140 5.62 8.65 16.68
CA ALA A 140 4.19 8.36 16.76
C ALA A 140 3.38 9.60 16.41
N ILE A 141 2.38 9.42 15.54
CA ILE A 141 1.43 10.45 15.16
C ILE A 141 0.06 10.12 15.77
N GLU A 142 -0.54 11.08 16.45
CA GLU A 142 -1.90 10.99 16.97
C GLU A 142 -2.84 11.87 16.16
N SER A 143 -4.03 11.33 15.89
CA SER A 143 -5.08 12.05 15.19
C SER A 143 -6.46 11.52 15.57
N SER A 144 -7.49 12.29 15.25
CA SER A 144 -8.88 11.89 15.44
C SER A 144 -9.68 12.12 14.16
N GLY A 145 -10.49 11.13 13.79
CA GLY A 145 -11.18 11.15 12.52
C GLY A 145 -11.85 9.83 12.17
N GLY A 146 -12.39 9.78 10.95
CA GLY A 146 -12.85 8.54 10.35
C GLY A 146 -11.67 7.66 9.92
N LEU A 147 -11.77 6.37 10.15
CA LEU A 147 -10.76 5.37 9.77
C LEU A 147 -11.41 4.24 9.01
N ILE A 148 -10.86 3.91 7.83
CA ILE A 148 -11.22 2.72 7.06
C ILE A 148 -9.95 1.95 6.76
N GLN A 149 -9.83 0.73 7.28
CA GLN A 149 -8.74 -0.19 6.94
C GLN A 149 -9.12 -1.06 5.75
N GLY A 150 -8.22 -1.14 4.77
CA GLY A 150 -8.40 -2.00 3.60
C GLY A 150 -7.74 -3.37 3.77
N ALA A 151 -8.14 -4.29 2.90
CA ALA A 151 -7.60 -5.63 2.82
C ALA A 151 -6.26 -5.69 2.07
N TRP A 152 -5.97 -4.72 1.18
CA TRP A 152 -4.73 -4.70 0.39
C TRP A 152 -4.36 -3.30 -0.10
N GLY A 153 -3.06 -3.05 -0.23
CA GLY A 153 -2.51 -1.82 -0.80
C GLY A 153 -1.31 -2.10 -1.70
N ASN A 154 -1.04 -1.22 -2.66
CA ASN A 154 -0.05 -1.48 -3.72
C ASN A 154 1.40 -1.12 -3.37
N GLY A 155 1.67 -0.52 -2.21
CA GLY A 155 3.02 -0.16 -1.77
C GLY A 155 3.00 0.86 -0.65
N PRO A 156 4.16 1.31 -0.13
CA PRO A 156 4.22 2.30 0.95
C PRO A 156 3.94 3.73 0.44
N PHE A 157 2.93 3.91 -0.41
CA PHE A 157 2.57 5.21 -0.96
C PHE A 157 1.59 5.94 -0.05
N VAL A 158 1.77 7.25 0.03
CA VAL A 158 0.86 8.17 0.73
C VAL A 158 0.23 9.13 -0.27
N GLY A 159 -1.07 9.31 -0.14
CA GLY A 159 -1.84 10.33 -0.85
C GLY A 159 -2.59 11.22 0.13
N GLU A 160 -2.78 12.49 -0.25
CA GLU A 160 -3.60 13.44 0.51
C GLU A 160 -4.32 14.34 -0.49
N GLY A 161 -5.63 14.49 -0.29
CA GLY A 161 -6.50 15.26 -1.16
C GLY A 161 -7.97 15.09 -0.79
N MET A 162 -8.83 15.79 -1.53
CA MET A 162 -10.28 15.71 -1.34
C MET A 162 -10.80 14.33 -1.78
N LEU A 163 -11.61 13.70 -0.94
CA LEU A 163 -12.31 12.46 -1.25
C LEU A 163 -13.40 12.74 -2.29
N VAL A 164 -13.42 11.99 -3.38
CA VAL A 164 -14.46 12.10 -4.41
C VAL A 164 -15.04 10.72 -4.69
N VAL A 165 -16.33 10.55 -4.40
CA VAL A 165 -17.04 9.29 -4.55
C VAL A 165 -17.58 9.13 -5.99
N GLN A 166 -17.05 8.16 -6.71
CA GLN A 166 -17.39 7.80 -8.11
C GLN A 166 -18.12 6.45 -8.20
N LEU A 167 -19.09 6.23 -7.31
CA LEU A 167 -19.98 5.08 -7.32
C LEU A 167 -21.36 5.45 -6.75
N LYS A 168 -22.40 4.80 -7.27
CA LYS A 168 -23.82 4.94 -6.92
C LYS A 168 -24.36 3.73 -6.19
N SER A 169 -23.69 2.58 -6.30
CA SER A 169 -23.97 1.37 -5.52
C SER A 169 -22.67 0.66 -5.12
N PRO A 170 -22.67 -0.11 -4.02
CA PRO A 170 -21.47 -0.79 -3.52
C PRO A 170 -20.85 -1.82 -4.50
N ASP A 171 -21.64 -2.32 -5.44
CA ASP A 171 -21.27 -3.32 -6.44
C ASP A 171 -20.98 -2.73 -7.83
N GLU A 172 -21.02 -1.39 -7.96
CA GLU A 172 -20.76 -0.71 -9.23
C GLU A 172 -19.33 -0.99 -9.72
N GLU A 173 -19.18 -1.11 -11.03
CA GLU A 173 -17.88 -1.28 -11.68
C GLU A 173 -17.38 0.05 -12.23
N ILE A 174 -16.13 0.40 -11.92
CA ILE A 174 -15.51 1.62 -12.45
C ILE A 174 -15.15 1.45 -13.93
N LYS A 175 -15.46 2.48 -14.71
CA LYS A 175 -15.13 2.60 -16.12
C LYS A 175 -14.24 3.81 -16.36
N ILE A 176 -13.47 3.77 -17.45
CA ILE A 176 -12.62 4.90 -17.88
C ILE A 176 -13.43 6.19 -18.04
N SER A 177 -14.69 6.11 -18.49
CA SER A 177 -15.56 7.28 -18.66
C SER A 177 -15.89 8.02 -17.35
N GLN A 178 -15.68 7.41 -16.19
CA GLN A 178 -15.86 8.04 -14.87
C GLN A 178 -14.59 8.76 -14.39
N LEU A 179 -13.46 8.57 -15.09
CA LEU A 179 -12.18 9.19 -14.76
C LEU A 179 -12.02 10.50 -15.52
N GLU A 180 -12.63 11.56 -15.00
CA GLU A 180 -12.63 12.89 -15.61
C GLU A 180 -11.48 13.78 -15.10
N VAL A 181 -11.17 14.85 -15.84
CA VAL A 181 -10.12 15.82 -15.48
C VAL A 181 -10.42 16.57 -14.17
N SER A 182 -11.70 16.67 -13.81
CA SER A 182 -12.18 17.27 -12.55
C SER A 182 -11.65 16.55 -11.30
N LEU A 183 -11.19 15.30 -11.43
CA LEU A 183 -10.64 14.48 -10.36
C LEU A 183 -9.16 14.78 -10.04
N ARG A 184 -8.53 15.75 -10.73
CA ARG A 184 -7.14 16.14 -10.43
C ARG A 184 -7.01 16.52 -8.95
N GLY A 185 -6.02 15.93 -8.27
CA GLY A 185 -5.72 16.20 -6.87
C GLY A 185 -6.63 15.50 -5.86
N SER A 186 -7.57 14.66 -6.30
CA SER A 186 -8.50 13.95 -5.41
C SER A 186 -8.04 12.53 -5.05
N ILE A 187 -8.61 12.00 -3.97
CA ILE A 187 -8.63 10.57 -3.68
C ILE A 187 -9.97 10.05 -4.20
N VAL A 188 -9.93 9.26 -5.26
CA VAL A 188 -11.14 8.75 -5.92
C VAL A 188 -11.59 7.46 -5.23
N VAL A 189 -12.86 7.39 -4.85
CA VAL A 189 -13.49 6.17 -4.35
C VAL A 189 -14.33 5.57 -5.46
N ALA A 190 -14.13 4.29 -5.73
CA ALA A 190 -14.81 3.54 -6.77
C ALA A 190 -15.13 2.11 -6.31
N GLY A 191 -15.99 1.44 -7.05
CA GLY A 191 -16.37 0.06 -6.74
C GLY A 191 -15.37 -0.96 -7.29
N TYR A 192 -15.86 -1.96 -8.00
CA TYR A 192 -15.04 -3.04 -8.58
C TYR A 192 -14.25 -2.56 -9.80
N CYS A 193 -12.99 -2.95 -9.91
CA CYS A 193 -12.16 -2.70 -11.10
C CYS A 193 -11.79 -4.03 -11.78
N SER A 194 -12.29 -4.26 -13.00
CA SER A 194 -12.01 -5.48 -13.78
C SER A 194 -10.88 -5.32 -14.79
N ASP A 195 -10.54 -4.08 -15.15
CA ASP A 195 -9.72 -3.75 -16.32
C ASP A 195 -8.42 -3.04 -15.94
N ALA A 196 -7.30 -3.56 -16.46
CA ALA A 196 -5.98 -2.96 -16.29
C ALA A 196 -5.89 -1.56 -16.90
N GLU A 197 -6.61 -1.28 -17.98
CA GLU A 197 -6.58 0.02 -18.66
C GLU A 197 -7.22 1.12 -17.80
N VAL A 198 -8.20 0.80 -16.95
CA VAL A 198 -8.75 1.73 -15.96
C VAL A 198 -7.66 2.17 -14.98
N LEU A 199 -6.87 1.21 -14.46
CA LEU A 199 -5.78 1.52 -13.53
C LEU A 199 -4.68 2.35 -14.20
N ARG A 200 -4.28 1.99 -15.43
CA ARG A 200 -3.28 2.74 -16.20
C ARG A 200 -3.74 4.16 -16.50
N PHE A 201 -5.00 4.32 -16.90
CA PHE A 201 -5.58 5.63 -17.18
C PHE A 201 -5.70 6.48 -15.91
N ALA A 202 -6.15 5.89 -14.80
CA ALA A 202 -6.19 6.56 -13.49
C ALA A 202 -4.81 7.07 -13.06
N ALA A 203 -3.73 6.33 -13.34
CA ALA A 203 -2.36 6.75 -13.04
C ALA A 203 -1.81 7.84 -13.98
N GLN A 204 -2.40 8.02 -15.17
CA GLN A 204 -2.09 9.15 -16.05
C GLN A 204 -2.75 10.45 -15.58
N LEU A 205 -3.87 10.33 -14.85
CA LEU A 205 -4.46 11.45 -14.14
C LEU A 205 -3.64 11.75 -12.87
N PRO A 206 -3.45 13.03 -12.52
CA PRO A 206 -2.78 13.43 -11.29
C PRO A 206 -3.69 13.24 -10.07
N LEU A 207 -4.17 12.02 -9.86
CA LEU A 207 -4.93 11.61 -8.68
C LEU A 207 -3.97 11.47 -7.49
N ARG A 208 -4.50 11.66 -6.29
CA ARG A 208 -3.77 11.46 -5.03
C ARG A 208 -3.96 10.06 -4.46
N GLY A 209 -4.99 9.35 -4.90
CA GLY A 209 -5.17 7.94 -4.60
C GLY A 209 -6.42 7.37 -5.24
N LEU A 210 -6.52 6.05 -5.24
CA LEU A 210 -7.66 5.29 -5.73
C LEU A 210 -8.05 4.25 -4.68
N VAL A 211 -9.27 4.40 -4.13
CA VAL A 211 -9.89 3.43 -3.23
C VAL A 211 -10.88 2.62 -4.03
N LEU A 212 -10.71 1.31 -4.06
CA LEU A 212 -11.58 0.37 -4.77
C LEU A 212 -12.24 -0.60 -3.79
N ALA A 213 -13.43 -1.09 -4.15
CA ALA A 213 -14.03 -2.21 -3.44
C ALA A 213 -13.14 -3.45 -3.56
N SER A 214 -12.89 -3.90 -4.80
CA SER A 214 -12.10 -5.10 -5.10
C SER A 214 -11.59 -5.08 -6.55
N MET A 215 -10.68 -6.01 -6.87
CA MET A 215 -10.21 -6.26 -8.24
C MET A 215 -9.78 -7.73 -8.44
N PRO A 216 -9.67 -8.25 -9.67
CA PRO A 216 -9.01 -9.54 -9.92
C PRO A 216 -7.56 -9.55 -9.44
N SER A 217 -7.09 -10.67 -8.90
CA SER A 217 -5.69 -10.85 -8.50
C SER A 217 -4.71 -10.74 -9.67
N GLU A 218 -5.18 -10.95 -10.89
CA GLU A 218 -4.41 -10.78 -12.13
C GLU A 218 -3.94 -9.33 -12.34
N LEU A 219 -4.62 -8.35 -11.74
CA LEU A 219 -4.24 -6.93 -11.82
C LEU A 219 -3.17 -6.52 -10.81
N ILE A 220 -2.75 -7.40 -9.88
CA ILE A 220 -1.72 -7.09 -8.88
C ILE A 220 -0.42 -6.57 -9.52
N PRO A 221 0.15 -7.20 -10.58
CA PRO A 221 1.38 -6.72 -11.20
C PRO A 221 1.23 -5.32 -11.80
N VAL A 222 0.06 -5.02 -12.38
CA VAL A 222 -0.24 -3.69 -12.93
C VAL A 222 -0.33 -2.68 -11.79
N ALA A 223 -1.17 -2.91 -10.79
CA ALA A 223 -1.38 -1.99 -9.68
C ALA A 223 -0.09 -1.68 -8.89
N ARG A 224 0.78 -2.68 -8.68
CA ARG A 224 2.09 -2.49 -8.02
C ARG A 224 3.10 -1.71 -8.87
N GLY A 225 2.93 -1.71 -10.19
CA GLY A 225 3.79 -0.99 -11.13
C GLY A 225 3.43 0.49 -11.30
N LEU A 226 2.39 0.98 -10.64
CA LEU A 226 1.91 2.36 -10.74
C LEU A 226 2.37 3.20 -9.54
N ASP A 227 2.84 4.41 -9.79
CA ASP A 227 3.12 5.44 -8.77
C ASP A 227 1.84 6.16 -8.30
N LEU A 228 0.73 5.41 -8.19
CA LEU A 228 -0.56 5.89 -7.69
C LEU A 228 -0.92 5.06 -6.44
N PRO A 229 -1.21 5.66 -5.27
CA PRO A 229 -1.68 4.90 -4.12
C PRO A 229 -3.01 4.20 -4.43
N ILE A 230 -3.03 2.88 -4.37
CA ILE A 230 -4.25 2.07 -4.56
C ILE A 230 -4.56 1.28 -3.28
N LEU A 231 -5.78 1.43 -2.77
CA LEU A 231 -6.33 0.73 -1.61
C LEU A 231 -7.51 -0.14 -2.04
N LEU A 232 -7.52 -1.42 -1.67
CA LEU A 232 -8.67 -2.30 -1.83
C LEU A 232 -9.33 -2.55 -0.47
N LEU A 233 -10.63 -2.34 -0.37
CA LEU A 233 -11.38 -2.52 0.89
C LEU A 233 -11.74 -3.99 1.15
N GLU A 234 -12.10 -4.73 0.10
CA GLU A 234 -12.51 -6.14 0.17
C GLU A 234 -11.47 -7.10 -0.43
N GLY A 235 -10.40 -6.56 -1.03
CA GLY A 235 -9.31 -7.35 -1.58
C GLY A 235 -9.62 -7.87 -2.99
N PHE A 236 -9.47 -9.19 -3.21
CA PHE A 236 -9.45 -9.76 -4.55
C PHE A 236 -10.70 -10.56 -4.90
N GLY A 237 -11.06 -10.54 -6.19
CA GLY A 237 -12.29 -11.14 -6.72
C GLY A 237 -13.33 -10.07 -7.02
N ARG A 238 -14.55 -10.49 -7.36
CA ARG A 238 -15.68 -9.57 -7.57
C ARG A 238 -16.48 -9.49 -6.28
N VAL A 239 -16.09 -8.57 -5.40
CA VAL A 239 -16.70 -8.36 -4.09
C VAL A 239 -17.18 -6.91 -4.00
N ALA A 240 -18.47 -6.73 -3.69
CA ALA A 240 -19.05 -5.41 -3.47
C ALA A 240 -18.47 -4.77 -2.21
N MET A 241 -18.33 -3.45 -2.21
CA MET A 241 -17.91 -2.70 -1.03
C MET A 241 -18.85 -3.00 0.14
N ASN A 242 -18.29 -3.24 1.32
CA ASN A 242 -19.15 -3.46 2.48
C ASN A 242 -19.97 -2.20 2.82
N GLU A 243 -21.19 -2.41 3.31
CA GLU A 243 -22.16 -1.35 3.59
C GLU A 243 -21.67 -0.30 4.59
N LEU A 244 -20.86 -0.68 5.58
CA LEU A 244 -20.31 0.25 6.56
C LEU A 244 -19.33 1.22 5.91
N ALA A 245 -18.39 0.71 5.10
CA ALA A 245 -17.45 1.53 4.36
C ALA A 245 -18.16 2.40 3.32
N TYR A 246 -19.11 1.84 2.57
CA TYR A 246 -19.89 2.57 1.57
C TYR A 246 -20.60 3.79 2.21
N ARG A 247 -21.30 3.59 3.32
CA ARG A 247 -21.97 4.68 4.05
C ARG A 247 -20.99 5.73 4.56
N LEU A 248 -19.88 5.30 5.18
CA LEU A 248 -18.87 6.23 5.68
C LEU A 248 -18.24 7.07 4.56
N LEU A 249 -17.91 6.46 3.42
CA LEU A 249 -17.30 7.13 2.27
C LEU A 249 -18.27 8.11 1.61
N THR A 250 -19.50 7.69 1.34
CA THR A 250 -20.55 8.55 0.75
C THR A 250 -20.90 9.75 1.65
N THR A 251 -20.96 9.57 2.97
CA THR A 251 -21.20 10.67 3.93
C THR A 251 -19.99 11.57 4.15
N SER A 252 -18.81 11.13 3.69
CA SER A 252 -17.56 11.88 3.75
C SER A 252 -17.13 12.43 2.38
N ASP A 253 -17.98 12.35 1.36
CA ASP A 253 -17.71 12.92 0.04
C ASP A 253 -17.33 14.41 0.17
N GLN A 254 -16.35 14.84 -0.62
CA GLN A 254 -15.79 16.20 -0.62
C GLN A 254 -15.09 16.62 0.68
N ARG A 255 -14.75 15.68 1.58
CA ARG A 255 -13.86 15.96 2.72
C ARG A 255 -12.40 15.72 2.34
N ASP A 256 -11.49 16.43 2.98
CA ASP A 256 -10.07 16.10 2.91
C ASP A 256 -9.83 14.73 3.56
N ALA A 257 -8.98 13.93 2.93
CA ALA A 257 -8.60 12.62 3.41
C ALA A 257 -7.13 12.33 3.10
N SER A 258 -6.59 11.35 3.80
CA SER A 258 -5.28 10.77 3.54
C SER A 258 -5.41 9.27 3.31
N ILE A 259 -4.64 8.74 2.38
CA ILE A 259 -4.57 7.32 2.06
C ILE A 259 -3.14 6.85 2.26
N PHE A 260 -2.95 5.78 3.03
CA PHE A 260 -1.66 5.12 3.20
C PHE A 260 -1.78 3.66 2.80
N THR A 261 -1.02 3.25 1.80
CA THR A 261 -1.22 1.96 1.12
C THR A 261 -0.21 0.89 1.52
N ALA A 262 0.60 1.16 2.56
CA ALA A 262 1.54 0.18 3.09
C ALA A 262 0.79 -1.07 3.55
N PHE A 263 1.26 -2.22 3.09
CA PHE A 263 0.65 -3.51 3.36
C PHE A 263 1.72 -4.55 3.67
N ASN A 264 1.80 -4.92 4.93
CA ASN A 264 2.64 -6.00 5.42
C ASN A 264 1.90 -6.75 6.53
N PRO A 265 1.06 -7.75 6.18
CA PRO A 265 0.25 -8.47 7.15
C PRO A 265 1.10 -9.23 8.19
N ALA A 266 2.35 -9.60 7.85
CA ALA A 266 3.26 -10.24 8.81
C ALA A 266 3.77 -9.26 9.88
N ALA A 267 3.88 -7.96 9.55
CA ALA A 267 4.20 -6.90 10.50
C ALA A 267 2.95 -6.23 11.10
N GLY A 268 1.75 -6.67 10.72
CA GLY A 268 0.49 -6.05 11.12
C GLY A 268 0.18 -4.73 10.41
N GLU A 269 0.97 -4.32 9.41
CA GLU A 269 0.70 -3.11 8.63
C GLU A 269 -0.48 -3.35 7.69
N ARG A 270 -1.54 -2.58 7.92
CA ARG A 270 -2.73 -2.55 7.09
C ARG A 270 -2.82 -1.20 6.38
N PRO A 271 -3.20 -1.20 5.10
CA PRO A 271 -3.42 0.03 4.38
C PRO A 271 -4.71 0.66 4.88
N GLU A 272 -4.77 1.98 4.90
CA GLU A 272 -5.83 2.74 5.55
C GLU A 272 -6.17 4.03 4.79
N LEU A 273 -7.44 4.41 4.85
CA LEU A 273 -7.94 5.73 4.53
C LEU A 273 -8.32 6.42 5.84
N PHE A 274 -7.84 7.64 6.04
CA PHE A 274 -8.11 8.44 7.22
C PHE A 274 -8.70 9.79 6.83
N ILE A 275 -9.81 10.15 7.47
CA ILE A 275 -10.59 11.36 7.21
C ILE A 275 -10.56 12.20 8.49
N PRO A 276 -9.71 13.24 8.58
CA PRO A 276 -9.61 14.05 9.80
C PRO A 276 -10.95 14.71 10.12
N LEU A 277 -11.35 14.65 11.40
CA LEU A 277 -12.55 15.30 11.90
C LEU A 277 -12.20 16.18 13.10
N PRO A 278 -12.90 17.31 13.32
CA PRO A 278 -12.63 18.21 14.43
C PRO A 278 -13.01 17.63 15.80
N SER A 279 -13.73 16.52 15.83
CA SER A 279 -14.18 15.84 17.06
C SER A 279 -13.14 14.83 17.53
N ILE A 280 -13.04 14.63 18.85
CA ILE A 280 -12.18 13.60 19.46
C ILE A 280 -13.01 12.32 19.66
N GLY A 281 -12.60 11.26 18.98
CA GLY A 281 -13.18 9.91 19.16
C GLY A 281 -12.56 9.15 20.31
N GLN A 282 -13.17 8.03 20.68
CA GLN A 282 -12.54 7.07 21.58
C GLN A 282 -11.59 6.15 20.79
N PRO A 283 -10.46 5.73 21.38
CA PRO A 283 -9.59 4.75 20.76
C PRO A 283 -10.32 3.41 20.64
N ALA A 284 -10.27 2.81 19.45
CA ALA A 284 -10.84 1.49 19.21
C ALA A 284 -9.85 0.39 19.62
N PRO A 285 -10.34 -0.77 20.11
CA PRO A 285 -9.49 -1.88 20.49
C PRO A 285 -8.86 -2.54 19.24
N GLU A 286 -7.53 -2.61 19.19
CA GLU A 286 -6.80 -3.24 18.07
C GLU A 286 -6.94 -4.77 18.04
N THR A 287 -7.35 -5.37 19.14
CA THR A 287 -7.49 -6.83 19.28
C THR A 287 -8.84 -7.17 19.90
N ALA A 288 -9.51 -8.16 19.33
CA ALA A 288 -10.76 -8.68 19.84
C ALA A 288 -10.70 -10.21 19.98
N TYR A 289 -11.45 -10.74 20.94
CA TYR A 289 -11.83 -12.15 20.94
C TYR A 289 -13.22 -12.28 20.34
N PHE A 290 -13.48 -13.36 19.61
CA PHE A 290 -14.83 -13.64 19.13
C PHE A 290 -15.80 -13.78 20.30
N ALA A 291 -16.87 -13.00 20.26
CA ALA A 291 -17.92 -12.93 21.26
C ALA A 291 -19.28 -12.65 20.60
N PRO A 292 -20.40 -13.04 21.24
CA PRO A 292 -21.74 -12.66 20.79
C PRO A 292 -21.90 -11.16 20.59
N ASN A 293 -22.81 -10.78 19.69
CA ASN A 293 -23.14 -9.40 19.32
C ASN A 293 -22.04 -8.61 18.59
N GLN A 294 -20.93 -9.25 18.22
CA GLN A 294 -19.93 -8.62 17.36
C GLN A 294 -20.36 -8.65 15.90
N THR A 295 -20.13 -7.54 15.20
CA THR A 295 -20.25 -7.45 13.75
C THR A 295 -19.06 -8.14 13.10
N VAL A 296 -19.31 -9.03 12.15
CA VAL A 296 -18.28 -9.78 11.43
C VAL A 296 -18.50 -9.75 9.92
N ARG A 297 -17.41 -9.74 9.16
CA ARG A 297 -17.36 -10.02 7.73
C ARG A 297 -16.95 -11.47 7.50
N LEU A 298 -17.65 -12.13 6.58
CA LEU A 298 -17.37 -13.50 6.17
C LEU A 298 -16.34 -13.49 5.03
N GLN A 299 -15.26 -14.25 5.17
CA GLN A 299 -14.15 -14.30 4.22
C GLN A 299 -14.25 -15.46 3.21
N GLY A 300 -15.07 -16.47 3.52
CA GLY A 300 -15.23 -17.70 2.74
C GLY A 300 -16.51 -17.76 1.93
N GLU A 301 -16.45 -18.45 0.79
CA GLU A 301 -17.63 -18.83 0.01
C GLU A 301 -18.56 -19.75 0.83
N PRO A 302 -19.90 -19.69 0.64
CA PRO A 302 -20.63 -18.91 -0.37
C PRO A 302 -21.04 -17.50 0.10
N TYR A 303 -20.54 -17.04 1.25
CA TYR A 303 -20.99 -15.80 1.89
C TYR A 303 -19.91 -14.71 1.93
N ARG A 304 -18.89 -14.83 1.09
CA ARG A 304 -17.75 -13.91 1.08
C ARG A 304 -18.20 -12.46 0.94
N GLY A 305 -17.64 -11.58 1.76
CA GLY A 305 -17.94 -10.15 1.78
C GLY A 305 -19.23 -9.77 2.52
N ARG A 306 -20.09 -10.74 2.89
CA ARG A 306 -21.32 -10.44 3.64
C ARG A 306 -20.98 -10.06 5.08
N ILE A 307 -21.74 -9.12 5.62
CA ILE A 307 -21.71 -8.72 7.04
C ILE A 307 -22.80 -9.48 7.80
N GLY A 308 -22.49 -9.87 9.03
CA GLY A 308 -23.47 -10.41 9.97
C GLY A 308 -23.08 -10.13 11.42
N THR A 309 -23.91 -10.62 12.34
CA THR A 309 -23.67 -10.52 13.79
C THR A 309 -23.48 -11.90 14.38
N ILE A 310 -22.46 -12.07 15.22
CA ILE A 310 -22.26 -13.33 15.95
C ILE A 310 -23.43 -13.53 16.92
N GLY A 311 -24.19 -14.61 16.74
CA GLY A 311 -25.20 -15.05 17.70
C GLY A 311 -24.56 -15.78 18.88
N GLN A 312 -23.74 -16.79 18.57
CA GLN A 312 -23.00 -17.57 19.57
C GLN A 312 -21.68 -18.08 19.01
N VAL A 313 -20.69 -18.24 19.89
CA VAL A 313 -19.43 -18.93 19.60
C VAL A 313 -19.50 -20.33 20.22
N PHE A 314 -19.37 -21.38 19.40
CA PHE A 314 -19.47 -22.75 19.89
C PHE A 314 -18.20 -23.15 20.66
N PRO A 315 -18.32 -23.88 21.78
CA PRO A 315 -17.17 -24.40 22.49
C PRO A 315 -16.54 -25.56 21.71
N GLY A 316 -15.22 -25.56 21.58
CA GLY A 316 -14.47 -26.65 20.95
C GLY A 316 -14.64 -26.71 19.42
N LEU A 317 -14.82 -27.90 18.87
CA LEU A 317 -14.93 -28.15 17.43
C LEU A 317 -16.37 -28.50 17.06
N THR A 318 -16.93 -27.75 16.10
CA THR A 318 -18.26 -27.99 15.53
C THR A 318 -18.13 -28.71 14.20
N VAL A 319 -19.02 -29.67 13.94
CA VAL A 319 -19.13 -30.32 12.63
C VAL A 319 -19.86 -29.37 11.68
N LEU A 320 -19.20 -29.01 10.59
CA LEU A 320 -19.72 -28.13 9.55
C LEU A 320 -20.56 -28.92 8.53
N PRO A 321 -21.39 -28.26 7.70
CA PRO A 321 -22.18 -28.93 6.67
C PRO A 321 -21.37 -29.75 5.67
N ASN A 322 -20.09 -29.43 5.48
CA ASN A 322 -19.16 -30.17 4.62
C ASN A 322 -18.44 -31.33 5.32
N GLY A 323 -18.80 -31.64 6.57
CA GLY A 323 -18.21 -32.73 7.37
C GLY A 323 -16.90 -32.39 8.08
N LEU A 324 -16.30 -31.22 7.82
CA LEU A 324 -15.10 -30.77 8.52
C LEU A 324 -15.42 -30.36 9.97
N ARG A 325 -14.42 -30.45 10.84
CA ARG A 325 -14.52 -30.03 12.24
C ARG A 325 -13.60 -28.85 12.49
N ALA A 326 -14.17 -27.73 12.93
CA ALA A 326 -13.41 -26.51 13.22
C ALA A 326 -14.05 -25.73 14.37
N PRO A 327 -13.31 -24.86 15.08
CA PRO A 327 -13.91 -23.84 15.91
C PRO A 327 -14.83 -22.98 15.06
N ALA A 328 -16.08 -22.79 15.47
CA ALA A 328 -17.10 -22.13 14.67
C ALA A 328 -17.98 -21.20 15.51
N ALA A 329 -18.66 -20.28 14.84
CA ALA A 329 -19.70 -19.45 15.39
C ALA A 329 -20.95 -19.52 14.53
N GLU A 330 -22.10 -19.32 15.16
CA GLU A 330 -23.35 -19.01 14.48
C GLU A 330 -23.36 -17.51 14.17
N VAL A 331 -23.58 -17.18 12.90
CA VAL A 331 -23.65 -15.80 12.42
C VAL A 331 -25.03 -15.56 11.82
N ARG A 332 -25.68 -14.49 12.27
CA ARG A 332 -26.93 -13.99 11.69
C ARG A 332 -26.57 -12.98 10.60
N LEU A 333 -26.89 -13.33 9.37
CA LEU A 333 -26.74 -12.45 8.21
C LEU A 333 -27.98 -11.56 8.06
N GLU A 334 -27.92 -10.59 7.15
CA GLU A 334 -29.09 -9.85 6.71
C GLU A 334 -30.21 -10.80 6.23
N GLN A 335 -31.47 -10.43 6.46
CA GLN A 335 -32.68 -11.25 6.18
C GLN A 335 -32.84 -12.49 7.09
N ASP A 336 -32.41 -12.42 8.35
CA ASP A 336 -32.59 -13.45 9.39
C ASP A 336 -32.03 -14.85 9.04
N THR A 337 -31.14 -14.93 8.06
CA THR A 337 -30.47 -16.19 7.71
C THR A 337 -29.37 -16.49 8.72
N GLN A 338 -29.48 -17.64 9.39
CA GLN A 338 -28.46 -18.11 10.34
C GLN A 338 -27.56 -19.14 9.69
N VAL A 339 -26.24 -18.96 9.85
CA VAL A 339 -25.23 -19.83 9.24
C VAL A 339 -24.16 -20.19 10.26
N ILE A 340 -23.61 -21.41 10.16
CA ILE A 340 -22.48 -21.85 10.98
C ILE A 340 -21.20 -21.66 10.16
N VAL A 341 -20.30 -20.84 10.68
CA VAL A 341 -19.08 -20.42 9.97
C VAL A 341 -17.86 -20.72 10.84
N PRO A 342 -16.77 -21.27 10.28
CA PRO A 342 -15.51 -21.40 10.99
C PRO A 342 -15.00 -20.04 11.48
N LEU A 343 -14.49 -19.96 12.70
CA LEU A 343 -13.91 -18.71 13.24
C LEU A 343 -12.77 -18.19 12.36
N ALA A 344 -12.03 -19.07 11.70
CA ALA A 344 -10.97 -18.71 10.76
C ALA A 344 -11.48 -17.97 9.50
N ASN A 345 -12.77 -18.06 9.20
CA ASN A 345 -13.41 -17.38 8.07
C ASN A 345 -14.18 -16.12 8.51
N LEU A 346 -14.04 -15.70 9.76
CA LEU A 346 -14.66 -14.50 10.30
C LEU A 346 -13.61 -13.44 10.57
N GLU A 347 -13.95 -12.21 10.23
CA GLU A 347 -13.20 -11.02 10.59
C GLU A 347 -14.13 -10.08 11.34
N VAL A 348 -13.73 -9.60 12.51
CA VAL A 348 -14.51 -8.62 13.27
C VAL A 348 -14.37 -7.26 12.59
N ILE A 349 -15.50 -6.62 12.30
CA ILE A 349 -15.54 -5.23 11.87
C ILE A 349 -15.96 -4.39 13.06
N VAL A 350 -15.16 -3.37 13.37
CA VAL A 350 -15.42 -2.41 14.46
C VAL A 350 -15.64 -1.03 13.89
#